data_AF-A0A5J4Q8N3-F1
#
_entry.id   AF-A0A5J4Q8N3-F1
#
_cell.length_a   1.000
_cell.length_b   1.000
_cell.length_c   1.000
_cell.angle_alpha   90.00
_cell.angle_beta   90.00
_cell.angle_gamma   90.00
#
_symmetry.space_group_name_H-M   'P 1'
#
loop_
_entity.id
_entity.type
_entity.pdbx_description
1 polymer ?
#
loop_
_entity_poly.entity_id
_entity_poly.type
_entity_poly.pdbx_seq_one_letter_code
_entity_poly.pdbx_strand_id
1 'polypeptide(L)'
;MNIDFPPPSNGVYNNAGSSRQLANYLEHEDMQRMEQGIYTEGFFNLNQDNLYKSQVIKDIDGNIGQLLKTDAKFYAVHVSPSEKELQTMGRAEQEQAEAMKRYIREVFIPEYAKNFNKGLSAEDIKFYGKIHFDRSRSENKLNMHCHLIVSRKDQVGKKKLSPLTNHMNTKKGAIKGGFDRTHLFESVERGFDKLFAHNRQLSETFEYCNTMKNESITDKLKMQEQEIK
;
A
#
# COMPACT_ATOMS: atom_id res chain seq x y z
N MET A 1 8.60 -7.83 -2.25
CA MET A 1 7.70 -6.94 -1.47
C MET A 1 6.27 -7.46 -1.55
N ASN A 2 5.55 -7.64 -0.43
CA ASN A 2 4.14 -8.06 -0.49
C ASN A 2 3.21 -6.85 -0.34
N ILE A 3 2.38 -6.58 -1.35
CA ILE A 3 1.37 -5.52 -1.32
C ILE A 3 0.00 -6.12 -1.62
N ASP A 4 -0.97 -5.78 -0.80
CA ASP A 4 -2.35 -6.21 -1.01
C ASP A 4 -3.34 -5.04 -0.97
N PHE A 5 -4.48 -5.25 -1.61
CA PHE A 5 -5.64 -4.38 -1.53
C PHE A 5 -6.78 -5.20 -0.94
N PRO A 6 -7.04 -5.09 0.38
CA PRO A 6 -8.08 -5.85 1.03
C PRO A 6 -9.43 -5.60 0.34
N PRO A 7 -10.19 -6.66 0.02
CA PRO A 7 -11.49 -6.48 -0.61
C PRO A 7 -12.43 -5.72 0.34
N PRO A 8 -13.31 -4.87 -0.18
CA PRO A 8 -14.37 -4.25 0.62
C PRO A 8 -15.18 -5.33 1.34
N SER A 9 -15.45 -5.10 2.63
CA SER A 9 -16.23 -6.03 3.45
C SER A 9 -17.26 -5.26 4.29
N ASN A 10 -18.17 -5.97 4.97
CA ASN A 10 -19.05 -5.35 5.95
C ASN A 10 -18.36 -5.07 7.30
N GLY A 11 -17.08 -5.46 7.44
CA GLY A 11 -16.29 -5.31 8.66
C GLY A 11 -15.32 -4.12 8.60
N VAL A 12 -14.12 -4.31 9.15
CA VAL A 12 -13.07 -3.27 9.28
C VAL A 12 -12.77 -2.55 7.95
N TYR A 13 -12.80 -3.27 6.84
CA TYR A 13 -12.51 -2.75 5.50
C TYR A 13 -13.76 -2.25 4.76
N ASN A 14 -14.86 -1.94 5.46
CA ASN A 14 -16.01 -1.28 4.83
C ASN A 14 -15.62 0.11 4.36
N ASN A 15 -15.59 0.27 3.04
CA ASN A 15 -15.19 1.52 2.42
C ASN A 15 -16.34 2.32 1.83
N ALA A 16 -17.59 1.87 1.91
CA ALA A 16 -18.74 2.67 1.47
C ALA A 16 -19.12 3.75 2.50
N GLY A 17 -18.74 3.55 3.76
CA GLY A 17 -18.97 4.45 4.89
C GLY A 17 -17.74 5.27 5.30
N SER A 18 -17.73 5.66 6.57
CA SER A 18 -16.65 6.41 7.21
C SER A 18 -15.38 5.56 7.35
N SER A 19 -14.22 6.19 7.17
CA SER A 19 -12.90 5.62 7.44
C SER A 19 -12.63 5.37 8.93
N ARG A 20 -13.51 5.85 9.83
CA ARG A 20 -13.41 5.69 11.28
C ARG A 20 -13.21 4.26 11.74
N GLN A 21 -13.90 3.30 11.13
CA GLN A 21 -13.79 1.90 11.55
C GLN A 21 -12.38 1.36 11.30
N LEU A 22 -11.83 1.61 10.10
CA LEU A 22 -10.46 1.24 9.77
C LEU A 22 -9.46 2.01 10.63
N ALA A 23 -9.60 3.33 10.78
CA ALA A 23 -8.67 4.12 11.57
C ALA A 23 -8.66 3.74 13.07
N ASN A 24 -9.81 3.35 13.63
CA ASN A 24 -9.90 2.80 14.99
C ASN A 24 -9.20 1.44 15.10
N TYR A 25 -9.39 0.57 14.11
CA TYR A 25 -8.73 -0.73 14.08
C TYR A 25 -7.20 -0.57 14.04
N LEU A 26 -6.69 0.35 13.21
CA LEU A 26 -5.26 0.61 13.13
C LEU A 26 -4.67 1.12 14.45
N GLU A 27 -5.33 2.02 15.17
CA GLU A 27 -4.85 2.40 16.52
C GLU A 27 -4.96 1.27 17.55
N HIS A 28 -5.92 0.34 17.38
CA HIS A 28 -6.07 -0.77 18.31
C HIS A 28 -4.92 -1.78 18.18
N GLU A 29 -4.31 -1.94 17.00
CA GLU A 29 -3.13 -2.81 16.83
C GLU A 29 -1.92 -2.33 17.65
N ASP A 30 -1.83 -1.03 17.93
CA ASP A 30 -0.78 -0.44 18.78
C ASP A 30 -1.04 -0.59 20.29
N MET A 31 -2.27 -0.94 20.70
CA MET A 31 -2.70 -0.87 22.10
C MET A 31 -1.83 -1.70 23.04
N GLN A 32 -1.45 -2.91 22.63
CA GLN A 32 -0.60 -3.80 23.43
C GLN A 32 0.80 -3.19 23.66
N ARG A 33 1.38 -2.56 22.64
CA ARG A 33 2.69 -1.87 22.75
C ARG A 33 2.57 -0.64 23.65
N MET A 34 1.49 0.14 23.49
CA MET A 34 1.23 1.32 24.32
C MET A 34 1.06 0.96 25.80
N GLU A 35 0.34 -0.11 26.13
CA GLU A 35 0.18 -0.61 27.50
C GLU A 35 1.51 -0.99 28.15
N GLN A 36 2.46 -1.46 27.35
CA GLN A 36 3.82 -1.81 27.77
C GLN A 36 4.78 -0.60 27.76
N GLY A 37 4.31 0.60 27.41
CA GLY A 37 5.15 1.79 27.25
C GLY A 37 6.13 1.71 26.09
N ILE A 38 5.89 0.80 25.13
CA ILE A 38 6.72 0.61 23.95
C ILE A 38 6.31 1.63 22.88
N TYR A 39 7.31 2.16 22.16
CA TYR A 39 7.13 3.10 21.07
C TYR A 39 6.20 2.55 19.96
N THR A 40 5.34 3.45 19.46
CA THR A 40 4.45 3.24 18.32
C THR A 40 4.51 4.44 17.39
N GLU A 41 4.23 4.22 16.10
CA GLU A 41 4.28 5.25 15.08
C GLU A 41 2.96 6.01 14.97
N GLY A 42 2.99 7.31 14.72
CA GLY A 42 1.78 8.07 14.41
C GLY A 42 1.25 7.79 13.00
N PHE A 43 0.08 8.33 12.66
CA PHE A 43 -0.29 8.39 11.24
C PHE A 43 0.64 9.37 10.50
N PHE A 44 0.90 9.13 9.23
CA PHE A 44 1.68 10.01 8.37
C PHE A 44 1.01 10.19 7.01
N ASN A 45 1.41 11.21 6.27
CA ASN A 45 1.05 11.40 4.86
C ASN A 45 2.31 11.76 4.05
N LEU A 46 2.13 12.32 2.85
CA LEU A 46 3.24 12.69 1.97
C LEU A 46 4.30 13.58 2.66
N ASN A 47 3.86 14.52 3.49
CA ASN A 47 4.72 15.60 4.00
C ASN A 47 4.69 15.77 5.53
N GLN A 48 3.84 15.02 6.23
CA GLN A 48 3.63 15.16 7.67
C GLN A 48 3.66 13.81 8.37
N ASP A 49 4.16 13.82 9.60
CA ASP A 49 4.18 12.69 10.52
C ASP A 49 3.33 13.01 11.76
N ASN A 50 3.11 12.00 12.61
CA ASN A 50 2.44 12.15 13.91
C ASN A 50 1.03 12.78 13.84
N LEU A 51 0.29 12.47 12.78
CA LEU A 51 -1.08 12.91 12.58
C LEU A 51 -2.04 12.15 13.51
N TYR A 52 -2.99 12.87 14.08
CA TYR A 52 -4.04 12.26 14.90
C TYR A 52 -5.08 11.54 14.05
N LYS A 53 -5.58 10.40 14.54
CA LYS A 53 -6.70 9.68 13.90
C LYS A 53 -7.89 10.57 13.56
N SER A 54 -8.27 11.49 14.45
CA SER A 54 -9.40 12.40 14.22
C SER A 54 -9.20 13.26 12.96
N GLN A 55 -7.97 13.69 12.70
CA GLN A 55 -7.59 14.43 11.49
C GLN A 55 -7.71 13.53 10.25
N VAL A 56 -7.18 12.30 10.31
CA VAL A 56 -7.28 11.31 9.22
C VAL A 56 -8.75 11.05 8.83
N ILE A 57 -9.61 10.78 9.82
CA ILE A 57 -11.04 10.52 9.60
C ILE A 57 -11.70 11.73 8.94
N LYS A 58 -11.47 12.93 9.47
CA LYS A 58 -12.05 14.17 8.94
C LYS A 58 -11.65 14.39 7.48
N ASP A 59 -10.38 14.19 7.15
CA ASP A 59 -9.86 14.49 5.82
C ASP A 59 -10.29 13.47 4.76
N ILE A 60 -10.34 12.19 5.12
CA ILE A 60 -10.83 11.13 4.21
C ILE A 60 -12.34 11.23 4.03
N ASP A 61 -13.09 11.34 5.12
CA ASP A 61 -14.56 11.38 5.08
C ASP A 61 -15.08 12.68 4.46
N GLY A 62 -14.30 13.77 4.54
CA GLY A 62 -14.59 15.03 3.85
C GLY A 62 -14.33 14.99 2.34
N ASN A 63 -13.51 14.06 1.85
CA ASN A 63 -13.09 14.00 0.43
C ASN A 63 -14.00 13.10 -0.43
N ILE A 64 -15.32 13.20 -0.24
CA ILE A 64 -16.30 12.28 -0.88
C ILE A 64 -17.23 12.96 -1.89
N GLY A 65 -16.88 14.16 -2.34
CA GLY A 65 -17.69 14.94 -3.28
C GLY A 65 -18.10 14.13 -4.52
N GLN A 66 -19.40 14.15 -4.82
CA GLN A 66 -20.01 13.43 -5.97
C GLN A 66 -19.87 11.90 -5.94
N LEU A 67 -19.58 11.32 -4.76
CA LEU A 67 -19.70 9.88 -4.51
C LEU A 67 -21.09 9.56 -3.97
N LEU A 68 -21.70 8.50 -4.47
CA LEU A 68 -22.98 8.00 -4.00
C LEU A 68 -22.83 7.30 -2.63
N LYS A 69 -23.95 6.95 -1.99
CA LYS A 69 -23.91 6.24 -0.70
C LYS A 69 -23.19 4.88 -0.80
N THR A 70 -23.42 4.15 -1.89
CA THR A 70 -22.84 2.83 -2.16
C THR A 70 -21.44 2.87 -2.75
N ASP A 71 -20.98 4.03 -3.18
CA ASP A 71 -19.65 4.20 -3.74
C ASP A 71 -18.59 3.96 -2.65
N ALA A 72 -17.50 3.24 -2.95
CA ALA A 72 -16.30 3.28 -2.12
C ALA A 72 -15.85 4.74 -1.89
N LYS A 73 -15.39 5.07 -0.70
CA LYS A 73 -14.91 6.41 -0.27
C LYS A 73 -13.39 6.43 -0.13
N PHE A 74 -12.82 5.30 0.23
CA PHE A 74 -11.38 5.08 0.33
C PHE A 74 -11.04 3.64 -0.06
N TYR A 75 -9.75 3.33 -0.10
CA TYR A 75 -9.21 1.98 -0.29
C TYR A 75 -8.14 1.75 0.76
N ALA A 76 -8.18 0.58 1.39
CA ALA A 76 -7.09 0.10 2.21
C ALA A 76 -6.00 -0.49 1.31
N VAL A 77 -4.75 -0.33 1.71
CA VAL A 77 -3.59 -1.00 1.10
C VAL A 77 -2.70 -1.49 2.23
N HIS A 78 -2.21 -2.73 2.14
CA HIS A 78 -1.14 -3.17 3.01
C HIS A 78 0.16 -3.26 2.24
N VAL A 79 1.23 -2.76 2.84
CA VAL A 79 2.59 -2.85 2.34
C VAL A 79 3.39 -3.60 3.40
N SER A 80 3.84 -4.79 3.04
CA SER A 80 4.50 -5.74 3.95
C SER A 80 5.81 -6.22 3.30
N PRO A 81 6.94 -5.57 3.62
CA PRO A 81 8.24 -6.03 3.18
C PRO A 81 8.57 -7.41 3.77
N SER A 82 9.40 -8.16 3.06
CA SER A 82 9.98 -9.39 3.58
C SER A 82 10.98 -9.09 4.70
N GLU A 83 11.37 -10.12 5.46
CA GLU A 83 12.42 -9.99 6.47
C GLU A 83 13.73 -9.43 5.89
N LYS A 84 14.15 -9.89 4.70
CA LYS A 84 15.34 -9.38 4.01
C LYS A 84 15.21 -7.92 3.59
N GLU A 85 14.03 -7.52 3.14
CA GLU A 85 13.74 -6.13 2.78
C GLU A 85 13.79 -5.24 4.04
N LEU A 86 13.21 -5.70 5.17
CA LEU A 86 13.28 -5.01 6.46
C LEU A 86 14.73 -4.86 6.97
N GLN A 87 15.55 -5.91 6.85
CA GLN A 87 16.98 -5.83 7.19
C GLN A 87 17.73 -4.80 6.33
N THR A 88 17.29 -4.59 5.08
CA THR A 88 17.86 -3.57 4.19
C THR A 88 17.38 -2.16 4.57
N MET A 89 16.17 -2.03 5.12
CA MET A 89 15.60 -0.77 5.59
C MET A 89 16.26 -0.24 6.87
N GLY A 90 16.90 -1.09 7.68
CA GLY A 90 17.59 -0.66 8.90
C GLY A 90 17.80 -1.80 9.89
N ARG A 91 18.62 -1.55 10.91
CA ARG A 91 18.89 -2.54 11.98
C ARG A 91 17.95 -2.38 13.17
N ALA A 92 17.53 -1.15 13.46
CA ALA A 92 16.59 -0.84 14.53
C ALA A 92 15.17 -0.58 13.99
N GLU A 93 14.14 -0.82 14.81
CA GLU A 93 12.74 -0.58 14.45
C GLU A 93 12.51 0.86 13.96
N GLN A 94 13.11 1.86 14.63
CA GLN A 94 12.97 3.27 14.24
C GLN A 94 13.60 3.56 12.87
N GLU A 95 14.79 3.02 12.59
CA GLU A 95 15.44 3.16 11.28
C GLU A 95 14.58 2.56 10.18
N GLN A 96 14.04 1.36 10.44
CA GLN A 96 13.14 0.68 9.52
C GLN A 96 11.86 1.49 9.29
N ALA A 97 11.25 2.07 10.33
CA ALA A 97 10.04 2.88 10.20
C ALA A 97 10.27 4.14 9.36
N GLU A 98 11.38 4.84 9.56
CA GLU A 98 11.76 6.00 8.75
C GLU A 98 12.03 5.60 7.29
N ALA A 99 12.73 4.49 7.07
CA ALA A 99 12.95 3.93 5.73
C ALA A 99 11.63 3.51 5.06
N MET A 100 10.69 2.93 5.80
CA MET A 100 9.35 2.60 5.29
C MET A 100 8.58 3.86 4.89
N LYS A 101 8.52 4.90 5.73
CA LYS A 101 7.89 6.19 5.37
C LYS A 101 8.52 6.75 4.09
N ARG A 102 9.85 6.72 4.01
CA ARG A 102 10.60 7.14 2.83
C ARG A 102 10.23 6.33 1.59
N TYR A 103 10.17 5.01 1.68
CA TYR A 103 9.73 4.14 0.59
C TYR A 103 8.30 4.48 0.13
N ILE A 104 7.38 4.68 1.08
CA ILE A 104 5.99 5.02 0.76
C ILE A 104 5.93 6.36 0.01
N ARG A 105 6.67 7.37 0.47
CA ARG A 105 6.70 8.73 -0.09
C ARG A 105 7.42 8.82 -1.44
N GLU A 106 8.58 8.18 -1.57
CA GLU A 106 9.46 8.33 -2.74
C GLU A 106 9.19 7.30 -3.84
N VAL A 107 8.58 6.16 -3.51
CA VAL A 107 8.35 5.06 -4.46
C VAL A 107 6.88 4.68 -4.56
N PHE A 108 6.27 4.22 -3.47
CA PHE A 108 4.95 3.61 -3.55
C PHE A 108 3.88 4.58 -4.06
N ILE A 109 3.74 5.75 -3.43
CA ILE A 109 2.71 6.73 -3.78
C ILE A 109 2.94 7.36 -5.17
N PRO A 110 4.17 7.72 -5.58
CA PRO A 110 4.44 8.13 -6.95
C PRO A 110 4.05 7.10 -8.00
N GLU A 111 4.42 5.83 -7.83
CA GLU A 111 4.05 4.76 -8.78
C GLU A 111 2.54 4.48 -8.75
N TYR A 112 1.91 4.53 -7.58
CA TYR A 112 0.46 4.45 -7.42
C TYR A 112 -0.27 5.55 -8.20
N ALA A 113 0.21 6.80 -8.15
CA ALA A 113 -0.36 7.92 -8.87
C ALA A 113 -0.25 7.76 -10.39
N LYS A 114 0.97 7.44 -10.87
CA LYS A 114 1.26 7.28 -12.31
C LYS A 114 0.41 6.18 -12.94
N ASN A 115 0.18 5.08 -12.21
CA ASN A 115 -0.54 3.90 -12.70
C ASN A 115 -1.97 4.21 -13.16
N PHE A 116 -2.62 5.25 -12.63
CA PHE A 116 -3.94 5.66 -13.10
C PHE A 116 -3.96 6.20 -14.54
N ASN A 117 -2.80 6.56 -15.11
CA ASN A 117 -2.69 7.18 -16.44
C ASN A 117 -3.55 8.45 -16.60
N LYS A 118 -3.60 9.27 -15.55
CA LYS A 118 -4.43 10.50 -15.47
C LYS A 118 -3.60 11.78 -15.26
N GLY A 119 -2.29 11.72 -15.52
CA GLY A 119 -1.36 12.82 -15.25
C GLY A 119 -1.38 13.23 -13.79
N LEU A 120 -1.33 12.24 -12.89
CA LEU A 120 -1.31 12.44 -11.45
C LEU A 120 0.12 12.32 -10.94
N SER A 121 0.46 13.09 -9.91
CA SER A 121 1.67 12.93 -9.13
C SER A 121 1.34 12.50 -7.69
N ALA A 122 2.37 12.32 -6.86
CA ALA A 122 2.18 11.93 -5.46
C ALA A 122 1.35 12.94 -4.67
N GLU A 123 1.48 14.23 -5.00
CA GLU A 123 0.78 15.35 -4.36
C GLU A 123 -0.72 15.33 -4.63
N ASP A 124 -1.16 14.65 -5.69
CA ASP A 124 -2.58 14.47 -6.00
C ASP A 124 -3.21 13.33 -5.20
N ILE A 125 -2.42 12.46 -4.54
CA ILE A 125 -2.92 11.30 -3.81
C ILE A 125 -3.16 11.68 -2.35
N LYS A 126 -4.43 11.77 -1.96
CA LYS A 126 -4.80 11.90 -0.55
C LYS A 126 -4.71 10.54 0.14
N PHE A 127 -3.64 10.32 0.90
CA PHE A 127 -3.45 9.11 1.68
C PHE A 127 -2.99 9.42 3.11
N TYR A 128 -3.21 8.45 3.99
CA TYR A 128 -2.63 8.40 5.33
C TYR A 128 -2.10 6.99 5.58
N GLY A 129 -0.85 6.90 6.02
CA GLY A 129 -0.20 5.66 6.40
C GLY A 129 -0.09 5.51 7.91
N LYS A 130 0.00 4.26 8.37
CA LYS A 130 0.27 3.88 9.76
C LYS A 130 1.19 2.65 9.74
N ILE A 131 2.29 2.69 10.50
CA ILE A 131 3.26 1.60 10.58
C ILE A 131 3.02 0.84 11.88
N HIS A 132 2.96 -0.48 11.79
CA HIS A 132 2.92 -1.38 12.94
C HIS A 132 4.14 -2.29 12.93
N PHE A 133 4.63 -2.66 14.11
CA PHE A 133 5.87 -3.40 14.30
C PHE A 133 5.68 -4.90 14.53
N ASP A 134 4.46 -5.35 14.85
CA ASP A 134 4.16 -6.74 15.16
C ASP A 134 2.96 -7.26 14.35
N ARG A 135 2.99 -8.55 14.03
CA ARG A 135 1.81 -9.34 13.68
C ARG A 135 1.68 -10.36 14.80
N SER A 136 0.68 -10.18 15.66
CA SER A 136 0.39 -11.03 16.85
C SER A 136 0.12 -12.53 16.57
N ARG A 137 0.45 -13.05 15.39
CA ARG A 137 0.11 -14.39 14.89
C ARG A 137 1.26 -15.18 14.25
N SER A 138 2.51 -14.70 14.24
CA SER A 138 3.63 -15.49 13.68
C SER A 138 4.89 -15.42 14.54
N GLU A 139 5.65 -16.53 14.56
CA GLU A 139 6.94 -16.65 15.26
C GLU A 139 8.08 -15.84 14.61
N ASN A 140 7.80 -15.11 13.52
CA ASN A 140 8.79 -14.31 12.79
C ASN A 140 9.14 -13.04 13.56
N LYS A 141 10.45 -12.75 13.70
CA LYS A 141 10.97 -11.67 14.55
C LYS A 141 10.91 -10.27 13.93
N LEU A 142 10.70 -10.16 12.61
CA LEU A 142 10.60 -8.90 11.88
C LEU A 142 9.29 -8.87 11.11
N ASN A 143 8.30 -8.16 11.65
CA ASN A 143 6.93 -8.10 11.12
C ASN A 143 6.45 -6.65 10.86
N MET A 144 7.39 -5.70 10.70
CA MET A 144 7.02 -4.31 10.44
C MET A 144 6.29 -4.19 9.10
N HIS A 145 5.12 -3.56 9.11
CA HIS A 145 4.30 -3.35 7.91
C HIS A 145 3.56 -2.03 7.99
N CYS A 146 3.07 -1.57 6.84
CA CYS A 146 2.35 -0.30 6.73
C CYS A 146 0.93 -0.53 6.19
N HIS A 147 -0.05 0.04 6.88
CA HIS A 147 -1.41 0.19 6.37
C HIS A 147 -1.57 1.58 5.77
N LEU A 148 -2.13 1.67 4.57
CA LEU A 148 -2.51 2.94 3.94
C LEU A 148 -4.03 3.03 3.82
N ILE A 149 -4.56 4.21 4.12
CA ILE A 149 -5.93 4.63 3.82
C ILE A 149 -5.83 5.66 2.69
N VAL A 150 -6.23 5.26 1.47
CA VAL A 150 -6.15 6.11 0.28
C VAL A 150 -7.54 6.57 -0.12
N SER A 151 -7.76 7.88 -0.24
CA SER A 151 -9.05 8.41 -0.69
C SER A 151 -9.37 7.97 -2.11
N ARG A 152 -10.65 7.69 -2.40
CA ARG A 152 -11.11 7.43 -3.78
C ARG A 152 -11.01 8.69 -4.66
N LYS A 153 -10.86 9.87 -4.06
CA LYS A 153 -10.74 11.13 -4.79
C LYS A 153 -9.31 11.65 -4.65
N ASP A 154 -8.85 12.33 -5.68
CA ASP A 154 -7.59 13.10 -5.58
C ASP A 154 -7.67 14.18 -4.48
N GLN A 155 -6.52 14.77 -4.15
CA GLN A 155 -6.35 15.76 -3.07
C GLN A 155 -7.38 16.91 -3.15
N VAL A 156 -7.71 17.34 -4.38
CA VAL A 156 -8.63 18.45 -4.69
C VAL A 156 -10.08 18.03 -4.92
N GLY A 157 -10.41 16.74 -4.81
CA GLY A 157 -11.79 16.25 -4.93
C GLY A 157 -12.37 16.25 -6.35
N LYS A 158 -11.55 16.26 -7.40
CA LYS A 158 -11.95 16.28 -8.81
C LYS A 158 -11.94 14.89 -9.43
N LYS A 159 -10.80 14.19 -9.47
CA LYS A 159 -10.66 12.89 -10.14
C LYS A 159 -11.08 11.74 -9.22
N LYS A 160 -11.76 10.72 -9.77
CA LYS A 160 -12.03 9.43 -9.10
C LYS A 160 -10.89 8.44 -9.40
N LEU A 161 -10.30 7.89 -8.36
CA LEU A 161 -9.15 7.00 -8.33
C LEU A 161 -9.58 5.68 -7.70
N SER A 162 -9.63 4.60 -8.49
CA SER A 162 -10.04 3.27 -7.99
C SER A 162 -8.97 2.24 -8.39
N PRO A 163 -8.16 1.74 -7.45
CA PRO A 163 -7.15 0.71 -7.75
C PRO A 163 -7.77 -0.68 -7.97
N LEU A 164 -9.05 -0.84 -7.64
CA LEU A 164 -9.81 -2.09 -7.79
C LEU A 164 -10.65 -2.14 -9.08
N THR A 165 -10.31 -1.33 -10.09
CA THR A 165 -11.04 -1.36 -11.36
C THR A 165 -10.60 -2.56 -12.20
N ASN A 166 -11.55 -3.17 -12.92
CA ASN A 166 -11.25 -4.18 -13.94
C ASN A 166 -10.87 -3.53 -15.29
N HIS A 167 -10.97 -2.20 -15.41
CA HIS A 167 -10.58 -1.48 -16.61
C HIS A 167 -9.07 -1.25 -16.64
N MET A 168 -8.40 -1.83 -17.62
CA MET A 168 -6.97 -1.68 -17.88
C MET A 168 -6.80 -0.83 -19.15
N ASN A 169 -6.11 0.31 -19.07
CA ASN A 169 -5.73 1.12 -20.23
C ASN A 169 -6.84 1.45 -21.25
N THR A 170 -8.07 1.70 -20.77
CA THR A 170 -9.19 2.01 -21.65
C THR A 170 -9.02 3.41 -22.27
N LYS A 171 -8.86 3.45 -23.61
CA LYS A 171 -8.65 4.69 -24.39
C LYS A 171 -9.96 5.34 -24.88
N LYS A 172 -11.09 4.62 -24.81
CA LYS A 172 -12.42 5.04 -25.31
C LYS A 172 -13.49 4.90 -24.23
N GLY A 173 -14.49 5.79 -24.22
CA GLY A 173 -15.60 5.80 -23.27
C GLY A 173 -15.43 6.83 -22.13
N ALA A 174 -16.40 6.86 -21.22
CA ALA A 174 -16.41 7.79 -20.07
C ALA A 174 -15.30 7.50 -19.04
N ILE A 175 -14.77 6.27 -19.03
CA ILE A 175 -13.67 5.84 -18.19
C ILE A 175 -12.40 5.80 -19.06
N LYS A 176 -11.64 6.89 -19.05
CA LYS A 176 -10.30 6.94 -19.63
C LYS A 176 -9.26 6.64 -18.55
N GLY A 177 -8.32 5.76 -18.86
CA GLY A 177 -7.32 5.26 -17.91
C GLY A 177 -7.83 4.05 -17.12
N GLY A 178 -6.90 3.31 -16.52
CA GLY A 178 -7.15 2.09 -15.76
C GLY A 178 -6.25 2.04 -14.53
N PHE A 179 -6.19 0.89 -13.86
CA PHE A 179 -5.18 0.66 -12.82
C PHE A 179 -4.70 -0.78 -12.93
N ASP A 180 -3.40 -0.95 -13.20
CA ASP A 180 -2.77 -2.25 -13.38
C ASP A 180 -2.01 -2.63 -12.11
N ARG A 181 -2.59 -3.52 -11.31
CA ARG A 181 -2.00 -3.97 -10.04
C ARG A 181 -0.69 -4.74 -10.25
N THR A 182 -0.61 -5.57 -11.29
CA THR A 182 0.62 -6.30 -11.64
C THR A 182 1.74 -5.31 -11.94
N HIS A 183 1.45 -4.32 -12.79
CA HIS A 183 2.42 -3.27 -13.12
C HIS A 183 2.81 -2.43 -11.90
N LEU A 184 1.89 -2.15 -10.97
CA LEU A 184 2.21 -1.47 -9.72
C LEU A 184 3.24 -2.28 -8.94
N PHE A 185 2.95 -3.56 -8.69
CA PHE A 185 3.76 -4.42 -7.82
C PHE A 185 5.18 -4.56 -8.35
N GLU A 186 5.35 -4.79 -9.66
CA GLU A 186 6.67 -4.83 -10.27
C GLU A 186 7.41 -3.48 -10.18
N SER A 187 6.70 -2.36 -10.38
CA SER A 187 7.33 -1.03 -10.40
C SER A 187 7.78 -0.59 -9.02
N VAL A 188 6.98 -0.85 -8.00
CA VAL A 188 7.35 -0.53 -6.60
C VAL A 188 8.38 -1.51 -6.04
N GLU A 189 8.48 -2.73 -6.56
CA GLU A 189 9.57 -3.66 -6.29
C GLU A 189 10.90 -3.17 -6.85
N ARG A 190 10.94 -2.82 -8.14
CA ARG A 190 12.14 -2.21 -8.76
C ARG A 190 12.51 -0.89 -8.08
N GLY A 191 11.51 -0.10 -7.71
CA GLY A 191 11.71 1.16 -7.00
C GLY A 191 12.30 0.95 -5.59
N PHE A 192 11.86 -0.09 -4.87
CA PHE A 192 12.47 -0.50 -3.60
C PHE A 192 13.95 -0.86 -3.81
N ASP A 193 14.24 -1.72 -4.79
CA ASP A 193 15.60 -2.20 -5.04
C ASP A 193 16.55 -1.05 -5.36
N LYS A 194 16.09 -0.10 -6.19
CA LYS A 194 16.86 1.10 -6.50
C LYS A 194 17.05 2.02 -5.30
N LEU A 195 16.01 2.23 -4.49
CA LEU A 195 16.04 3.15 -3.36
C LEU A 195 17.00 2.68 -2.26
N PHE A 196 17.04 1.38 -2.00
CA PHE A 196 17.82 0.78 -0.91
C PHE A 196 19.04 -0.02 -1.38
N ALA A 197 19.34 0.00 -2.68
CA ALA A 197 20.35 -0.86 -3.30
C ALA A 197 20.15 -2.35 -2.93
N HIS A 198 18.90 -2.80 -2.84
CA HIS A 198 18.56 -4.17 -2.49
C HIS A 198 18.78 -5.09 -3.70
N ASN A 199 19.62 -6.11 -3.53
CA ASN A 199 19.89 -7.08 -4.58
C ASN A 199 18.89 -8.25 -4.47
N ARG A 200 17.69 -8.07 -5.03
CA ARG A 200 16.64 -9.09 -5.05
C ARG A 200 17.01 -10.23 -6.00
N GLN A 201 16.85 -11.47 -5.55
CA GLN A 201 17.00 -12.63 -6.44
C GLN A 201 15.76 -12.81 -7.33
N LEU A 202 15.92 -13.42 -8.51
CA LEU A 202 14.81 -13.64 -9.43
C LEU A 202 13.63 -14.37 -8.76
N SER A 203 13.91 -15.41 -7.97
CA SER A 203 12.88 -16.17 -7.26
C SER A 203 12.10 -15.39 -6.20
N GLU A 204 12.62 -14.24 -5.77
CA GLU A 204 11.98 -13.35 -4.82
C GLU A 204 11.13 -12.28 -5.49
N THR A 205 11.21 -12.15 -6.82
CA THR A 205 10.43 -11.15 -7.57
C THR A 205 8.94 -11.51 -7.58
N PHE A 206 8.11 -10.47 -7.63
CA PHE A 206 6.68 -10.61 -7.83
C PHE A 206 6.37 -11.41 -9.09
N GLU A 207 7.06 -11.13 -10.20
CA GLU A 207 6.88 -11.83 -11.48
C GLU A 207 7.06 -13.34 -11.30
N TYR A 208 8.19 -13.76 -10.75
CA TYR A 208 8.47 -15.19 -10.50
C TYR A 208 7.41 -15.82 -9.60
N CYS A 209 7.13 -15.21 -8.45
CA CYS A 209 6.14 -15.74 -7.49
C CYS A 209 4.73 -15.84 -8.09
N ASN A 210 4.32 -14.84 -8.88
CA ASN A 210 3.04 -14.82 -9.56
C ASN A 210 2.98 -15.92 -10.63
N THR A 211 4.04 -16.10 -11.43
CA THR A 211 4.14 -17.16 -12.43
C THR A 211 4.04 -18.55 -11.80
N MET A 212 4.79 -18.80 -10.73
CA MET A 212 4.76 -20.10 -10.03
C MET A 212 3.38 -20.43 -9.45
N LYS A 213 2.62 -19.42 -9.03
CA LYS A 213 1.31 -19.62 -8.41
C LYS A 213 0.19 -19.77 -9.44
N ASN A 214 0.16 -18.91 -10.46
CA ASN A 214 -1.04 -18.68 -11.27
C ASN A 214 -0.94 -19.12 -12.73
N GLU A 215 0.28 -19.29 -13.27
CA GLU A 215 0.48 -19.51 -14.72
C GLU A 215 0.54 -20.99 -15.11
N SER A 216 0.64 -21.26 -16.42
CA SER A 216 0.70 -22.61 -16.98
C SER A 216 1.99 -23.36 -16.60
N ILE A 217 1.97 -24.70 -16.67
CA ILE A 217 3.17 -25.53 -16.39
C ILE A 217 4.34 -25.11 -17.30
N THR A 218 4.07 -24.81 -18.56
CA THR A 218 5.09 -24.36 -19.52
C THR A 218 5.77 -23.06 -19.08
N ASP A 219 5.00 -22.10 -18.57
CA ASP A 219 5.55 -20.81 -18.13
C ASP A 219 6.34 -20.97 -16.82
N LYS A 220 5.89 -21.85 -15.92
CA LYS A 220 6.66 -22.21 -14.72
C LYS A 220 8.02 -22.82 -15.08
N LEU A 221 8.06 -23.76 -16.02
CA LEU A 221 9.32 -24.38 -16.47
C LEU A 221 10.29 -23.34 -17.07
N LYS A 222 9.80 -22.45 -17.94
CA LYS A 222 10.62 -21.37 -18.50
C LYS A 222 11.20 -20.44 -17.43
N MET A 223 10.39 -20.11 -16.42
CA MET A 223 10.81 -19.24 -15.32
C MET A 223 11.87 -19.93 -14.43
N GLN A 224 11.74 -21.24 -14.18
CA GLN A 224 12.77 -22.02 -13.47
C GLN A 224 14.09 -22.11 -14.27
N GLU A 225 14.03 -22.27 -15.60
CA GLU A 225 15.23 -22.26 -16.44
C GLU A 225 15.98 -20.92 -16.43
N GLN A 226 15.27 -19.80 -16.23
CA GLN A 226 15.89 -18.48 -16.09
C GLN A 226 16.59 -18.29 -14.74
N GLU A 227 16.10 -18.92 -13.68
CA GLU A 227 16.72 -18.85 -12.34
C GLU A 227 18.05 -19.58 -12.25
N ILE A 228 18.24 -20.63 -13.06
CA ILE A 228 19.45 -21.47 -13.08
C ILE A 228 20.61 -20.80 -13.85
N LYS A 229 20.32 -19.78 -14.67
CA LYS A 229 21.31 -19.07 -15.50
C LYS A 229 21.96 -17.92 -14.75
#